data_AF-A0A3D5KQE6-F1
#
_entry.id   AF-A0A3D5KQE6-F1
#
_cell.length_a   1.000
_cell.length_b   1.000
_cell.length_c   1.000
_cell.angle_alpha   90.00
_cell.angle_beta   90.00
_cell.angle_gamma   90.00
#
_symmetry.space_group_name_H-M   'P 1'
#
loop_
_entity.id
_entity.type
_entity.pdbx_description
1 polymer ?
#
loop_
_entity_poly.entity_id
_entity_poly.type
_entity_poly.pdbx_seq_one_letter_code
_entity_poly.pdbx_strand_id
1 'polypeptide(L)'
;MVTIPVMLLAGCATTQHDEQLYSRNSPVALQLTEAQSQSKLNCKETKGTILSQQIIQERQFHEVTVFKIKVKGCGKEAVYVTRCDDEKKVLCEVLLQ
;
A
#
# COMPACT_ATOMS: atom_id res chain seq x y z
N MET A 1 25.69 45.59 -4.94
CA MET A 1 26.05 44.16 -4.75
C MET A 1 24.86 43.50 -4.07
N VAL A 2 24.08 42.68 -4.77
CA VAL A 2 22.90 41.99 -4.23
C VAL A 2 23.31 40.55 -3.96
N THR A 3 23.39 40.18 -2.67
CA THR A 3 23.67 38.82 -2.24
C THR A 3 22.39 37.99 -2.33
N ILE A 4 22.34 37.07 -3.29
CA ILE A 4 21.31 36.03 -3.40
C ILE A 4 21.69 34.90 -2.43
N PRO A 5 20.91 34.60 -1.38
CA PRO A 5 21.17 33.45 -0.54
C PRO A 5 20.71 32.21 -1.31
N VAL A 6 21.69 31.43 -1.79
CA VAL A 6 21.45 30.13 -2.39
C VAL A 6 21.08 29.16 -1.26
N MET A 7 19.78 29.04 -0.96
CA MET A 7 19.23 27.90 -0.21
C MET A 7 19.10 26.72 -1.18
N LEU A 8 20.16 25.92 -1.29
CA LEU A 8 20.07 24.57 -1.85
C LEU A 8 19.47 23.67 -0.78
N LEU A 9 18.13 23.59 -0.75
CA LEU A 9 17.44 22.50 -0.10
C LEU A 9 17.77 21.22 -0.87
N ALA A 10 18.65 20.39 -0.29
CA ALA A 10 18.83 19.01 -0.70
C ALA A 10 17.53 18.23 -0.43
N GLY A 11 16.63 18.22 -1.41
CA GLY A 11 15.36 17.50 -1.34
C GLY A 11 15.57 16.01 -1.52
N CYS A 12 15.09 15.20 -0.57
CA CYS A 12 14.91 13.76 -0.73
C CYS A 12 13.87 13.51 -1.84
N ALA A 13 14.32 13.40 -3.09
CA ALA A 13 13.44 13.30 -4.26
C ALA A 13 12.74 11.93 -4.43
N THR A 14 12.91 10.98 -3.50
CA THR A 14 12.31 9.65 -3.57
C THR A 14 10.92 9.55 -2.92
N THR A 15 10.56 10.45 -2.00
CA THR A 15 9.29 10.32 -1.26
C THR A 15 8.06 10.66 -2.09
N GLN A 16 8.14 11.57 -3.06
CA GLN A 16 6.96 12.03 -3.78
C GLN A 16 6.38 10.97 -4.73
N HIS A 17 7.23 10.14 -5.35
CA HIS A 17 6.78 9.02 -6.20
C HIS A 17 6.10 7.95 -5.36
N ASP A 18 6.73 7.56 -4.25
CA ASP A 18 6.21 6.55 -3.35
C ASP A 18 4.83 6.93 -2.79
N GLU A 19 4.68 8.16 -2.33
CA GLU A 19 3.40 8.67 -1.82
C GLU A 19 2.29 8.65 -2.89
N GLN A 20 2.63 8.87 -4.17
CA GLN A 20 1.66 8.76 -5.26
C GLN A 20 1.22 7.32 -5.50
N LEU A 21 2.13 6.34 -5.41
CA LEU A 21 1.80 4.93 -5.54
C LEU A 21 0.98 4.44 -4.34
N TYR A 22 1.37 4.80 -3.12
CA TYR A 22 0.63 4.47 -1.91
C TYR A 22 -0.79 5.03 -1.93
N SER A 23 -0.95 6.32 -2.22
CA SER A 23 -2.26 6.98 -2.28
C SER A 23 -3.18 6.37 -3.33
N ARG A 24 -2.62 5.96 -4.48
CA ARG A 24 -3.36 5.31 -5.56
C ARG A 24 -3.83 3.90 -5.17
N ASN A 25 -2.97 3.10 -4.56
CA ASN A 25 -3.21 1.67 -4.37
C ASN A 25 -3.87 1.31 -3.04
N SER A 26 -3.61 2.09 -1.99
CA SER A 26 -4.16 1.89 -0.64
C SER A 26 -5.67 1.61 -0.59
N PRO A 27 -6.56 2.40 -1.25
CA PRO A 27 -8.00 2.16 -1.17
C PRO A 27 -8.40 0.83 -1.81
N VAL A 28 -7.77 0.46 -2.93
CA VAL A 28 -8.05 -0.80 -3.64
C VAL A 28 -7.54 -2.00 -2.84
N ALA A 29 -6.33 -1.89 -2.29
CA ALA A 29 -5.74 -2.91 -1.44
C ALA A 29 -6.60 -3.17 -0.19
N LEU A 30 -7.07 -2.11 0.47
CA LEU A 30 -7.98 -2.19 1.62
C LEU A 30 -9.30 -2.86 1.24
N GLN A 31 -9.96 -2.39 0.18
CA GLN A 31 -11.26 -2.92 -0.25
C GLN A 31 -11.18 -4.41 -0.58
N LEU A 32 -10.16 -4.81 -1.36
CA LEU A 32 -9.97 -6.21 -1.74
C LEU A 32 -9.69 -7.08 -0.52
N THR A 33 -8.84 -6.61 0.38
CA THR A 33 -8.49 -7.35 1.60
C THR A 33 -9.69 -7.48 2.53
N GLU A 34 -10.46 -6.41 2.74
CA GLU A 34 -11.70 -6.44 3.51
C GLU A 34 -12.67 -7.46 2.89
N ALA A 35 -12.96 -7.36 1.58
CA ALA A 35 -13.88 -8.28 0.90
C ALA A 35 -13.47 -9.76 1.03
N GLN A 36 -12.19 -10.08 0.82
CA GLN A 36 -11.69 -11.45 0.92
C GLN A 36 -11.68 -11.97 2.35
N SER A 37 -11.39 -11.09 3.31
CA SER A 37 -11.37 -11.43 4.73
C SER A 37 -12.75 -11.77 5.27
N GLN A 38 -13.84 -11.25 4.70
CA GLN A 38 -15.20 -11.53 5.17
C GLN A 38 -15.50 -13.02 5.15
N SER A 39 -15.15 -13.68 4.05
CA SER A 39 -15.35 -15.12 3.90
C SER A 39 -14.41 -15.92 4.82
N LYS A 40 -13.15 -15.50 4.94
CA LYS A 40 -12.14 -16.19 5.75
C LYS A 40 -12.39 -16.10 7.25
N LEU A 41 -12.83 -14.96 7.72
CA LEU A 41 -13.17 -14.75 9.12
C LEU A 41 -14.60 -15.21 9.45
N ASN A 42 -15.39 -15.58 8.42
CA ASN A 42 -16.82 -15.84 8.52
C ASN A 42 -17.55 -14.66 9.19
N CYS A 43 -17.32 -13.45 8.68
CA CYS A 43 -17.79 -12.20 9.24
C CYS A 43 -18.10 -11.20 8.12
N LYS A 44 -19.33 -10.70 8.01
CA LYS A 44 -19.69 -9.69 6.99
C LYS A 44 -19.12 -8.31 7.27
N GLU A 45 -18.88 -8.00 8.54
CA GLU A 45 -18.39 -6.71 9.01
C GLU A 45 -16.90 -6.81 9.36
N THR A 46 -16.05 -6.65 8.36
CA THR A 46 -14.60 -6.62 8.51
C THR A 46 -14.05 -5.24 8.21
N LYS A 47 -13.08 -4.79 9.00
CA LYS A 47 -12.39 -3.52 8.80
C LYS A 47 -10.88 -3.73 8.72
N GLY A 48 -10.29 -3.22 7.64
CA GLY A 48 -8.85 -3.22 7.38
C GLY A 48 -8.16 -1.99 7.93
N THR A 49 -6.89 -2.15 8.31
CA THR A 49 -5.97 -1.08 8.69
C THR A 49 -4.60 -1.42 8.12
N ILE A 50 -4.01 -0.50 7.35
CA ILE A 50 -2.64 -0.65 6.86
C ILE A 50 -1.69 -0.53 8.05
N LEU A 51 -0.89 -1.56 8.28
CA LEU A 51 0.17 -1.58 9.28
C LEU A 51 1.48 -1.03 8.72
N SER A 52 1.78 -1.37 7.47
CA SER A 52 2.97 -0.92 6.75
C SER A 52 2.73 -0.99 5.25
N GLN A 53 3.50 -0.18 4.52
CA GLN A 53 3.54 -0.14 3.07
C GLN A 53 4.98 -0.04 2.61
N GLN A 54 5.29 -0.67 1.48
CA GLN A 54 6.61 -0.62 0.86
C GLN A 54 6.46 -0.81 -0.65
N ILE A 55 7.36 -0.22 -1.42
CA ILE A 55 7.52 -0.51 -2.85
C ILE A 55 8.70 -1.46 -2.99
N ILE A 56 8.49 -2.54 -3.73
CA ILE A 56 9.54 -3.51 -4.04
C ILE A 56 9.70 -3.61 -5.56
N GLN A 57 10.93 -3.85 -6.00
CA GLN A 57 11.24 -4.12 -7.38
C GLN A 57 11.32 -5.63 -7.59
N GLU A 58 10.33 -6.21 -8.27
CA GLU A 58 10.28 -7.66 -8.51
C GLU A 58 11.09 -8.10 -9.73
N ARG A 59 11.13 -7.24 -10.75
CA ARG A 59 11.92 -7.43 -11.97
C ARG A 59 12.52 -6.11 -12.41
N GLN A 60 13.40 -6.17 -13.40
CA GLN A 60 13.99 -4.98 -13.98
C GLN A 60 12.87 -4.05 -14.48
N PHE A 61 12.76 -2.87 -13.86
CA PHE A 61 11.74 -1.85 -14.10
C PHE A 61 10.30 -2.18 -13.64
N HIS A 62 10.07 -3.32 -12.99
CA HIS A 62 8.74 -3.68 -12.47
C HIS A 62 8.65 -3.42 -10.98
N GLU A 63 8.00 -2.31 -10.63
CA GLU A 63 7.67 -1.92 -9.26
C GLU A 63 6.31 -2.49 -8.86
N VAL A 64 6.23 -2.94 -7.61
CA VAL A 64 4.96 -3.33 -7.00
C VAL A 64 4.86 -2.76 -5.59
N THR A 65 3.67 -2.31 -5.24
CA THR A 65 3.36 -1.79 -3.93
C THR A 65 2.81 -2.91 -3.05
N VAL A 66 3.42 -3.14 -1.89
CA VAL A 66 3.03 -4.18 -0.94
C VAL A 66 2.52 -3.56 0.34
N PHE A 67 1.30 -3.92 0.73
CA PHE A 67 0.64 -3.51 1.96
C PHE A 67 0.54 -4.67 2.94
N LYS A 68 0.90 -4.46 4.20
CA LYS A 68 0.51 -5.35 5.30
C LYS A 68 -0.74 -4.78 5.94
N ILE A 69 -1.85 -5.50 5.84
CA ILE A 69 -3.16 -5.02 6.28
C ILE A 69 -3.65 -5.92 7.41
N LYS A 70 -3.86 -5.32 8.59
CA LYS A 70 -4.58 -5.97 9.68
C LYS A 70 -6.06 -5.83 9.43
N VAL A 71 -6.79 -6.94 9.44
CA VAL A 71 -8.25 -6.94 9.40
C VAL A 71 -8.78 -7.39 10.76
N LYS A 72 -9.80 -6.70 11.24
CA LYS A 72 -10.60 -7.11 12.40
C LYS A 72 -12.07 -7.24 12.02
N GLY A 73 -12.77 -8.21 12.60
CA GLY A 73 -14.21 -8.38 12.42
C GLY A 73 -14.76 -9.52 13.27
N CYS A 74 -15.94 -9.34 13.87
CA CYS A 74 -16.63 -10.36 14.68
C CYS A 74 -15.76 -11.00 15.78
N GLY A 75 -14.94 -10.20 16.47
CA GLY A 75 -14.03 -10.66 17.53
C GLY A 75 -12.79 -11.42 17.04
N LYS A 76 -12.59 -11.51 15.71
CA LYS A 76 -11.43 -12.15 15.08
C LYS A 76 -10.53 -11.11 14.45
N GLU A 77 -9.26 -11.45 14.29
CA GLU A 77 -8.31 -10.66 13.54
C GLU A 77 -7.33 -11.53 12.75
N ALA A 78 -6.85 -10.99 11.63
CA ALA A 78 -5.82 -11.61 10.81
C ALA A 78 -5.01 -10.52 10.10
N VAL A 79 -3.77 -10.83 9.72
CA VAL A 79 -2.91 -9.96 8.93
C VAL A 79 -2.78 -10.54 7.53
N TYR A 80 -2.95 -9.69 6.54
CA TYR A 80 -2.88 -10.02 5.12
C TYR A 80 -1.75 -9.24 4.48
N VAL A 81 -1.15 -9.81 3.44
CA VAL A 81 -0.23 -9.10 2.56
C VAL A 81 -0.94 -8.88 1.25
N THR A 82 -1.04 -7.63 0.80
CA THR A 82 -1.73 -7.29 -0.45
C THR A 82 -0.73 -6.60 -1.37
N ARG A 83 -0.53 -7.19 -2.54
CA ARG A 83 0.42 -6.74 -3.56
C ARG A 83 -0.35 -6.06 -4.68
N CYS A 84 0.05 -4.87 -5.08
CA CYS A 84 -0.51 -4.14 -6.21
C CYS A 84 0.56 -3.94 -7.27
N ASP A 85 0.26 -4.32 -8.50
CA ASP A 85 1.12 -4.15 -9.66
C ASP A 85 1.03 -2.70 -10.16
N ASP A 86 2.12 -1.94 -10.07
CA ASP A 86 2.11 -0.51 -10.39
C ASP A 86 2.14 -0.22 -11.90
N GLU A 87 2.60 -1.17 -12.71
CA GLU A 87 2.55 -1.09 -14.17
C GLU A 87 1.13 -1.34 -14.70
N LYS A 88 0.42 -2.27 -14.07
CA LYS A 88 -0.96 -2.61 -14.41
C LYS A 88 -1.91 -1.82 -13.54
N LYS A 89 -2.41 -0.69 -14.04
CA LYS A 89 -3.43 0.13 -13.38
C LYS A 89 -4.49 -0.77 -12.71
N VAL A 90 -4.45 -0.85 -11.38
CA VAL A 90 -5.45 -1.51 -10.52
C VAL A 90 -5.43 -3.05 -10.53
N LEU A 91 -4.28 -3.70 -10.65
CA LEU A 91 -4.17 -5.13 -10.32
C LEU A 91 -3.61 -5.32 -8.91
N CYS A 92 -4.49 -5.47 -7.92
CA CYS A 92 -4.11 -5.87 -6.56
C CYS A 92 -4.51 -7.33 -6.29
N GLU A 93 -3.69 -8.03 -5.51
CA GLU A 93 -3.88 -9.42 -5.12
C GLU A 93 -3.55 -9.59 -3.63
N VAL A 94 -4.40 -10.32 -2.89
CA VAL A 94 -4.15 -10.64 -1.49
C VAL A 94 -3.40 -11.97 -1.40
N LEU A 95 -2.16 -11.89 -0.97
CA LEU A 95 -1.31 -13.02 -0.61
C LEU A 95 -1.67 -13.46 0.80
N LEU A 96 -2.25 -14.66 0.89
CA LEU A 96 -2.61 -15.28 2.15
C LEU A 96 -1.35 -15.88 2.77
N GLN A 97 -1.03 -15.49 4.00
CA GLN A 97 -0.03 -16.15 4.81
C GLN A 97 -0.63 -17.35 5.55
#